data_AF-A0A7S3RWX6-F1
#
_entry.id   AF-A0A7S3RWX6-F1
#
_cell.length_a   1.000
_cell.length_b   1.000
_cell.length_c   1.000
_cell.angle_alpha   90.00
_cell.angle_beta   90.00
_cell.angle_gamma   90.00
#
_symmetry.space_group_name_H-M   'P 1'
#
loop_
_entity.id
_entity.type
_entity.pdbx_description
1 polymer ?
#
loop_
_entity_poly.entity_id
_entity_poly.type
_entity_poly.pdbx_seq_one_letter_code
_entity_poly.pdbx_strand_id
1 'polypeptide(L)'
;HIVSATDCNAKCERESNCGAWTWGKSRHKPGLSDVCFLKKLMDDEKPKKHHQEGVVSGIPCKDRPASTTKAEAEAPNEPSTKAVSTTTTKWRPPTRTTTVTTRAQVHPNANPG
;
A
#
# COMPACT_ATOMS: atom_id res chain seq x y z
N HIS A 1 0.19 -6.49 22.84
CA HIS A 1 0.35 -7.31 21.62
C HIS A 1 -0.40 -6.62 20.49
N ILE A 2 0.21 -6.42 19.31
CA ILE A 2 -0.42 -5.75 18.16
C ILE A 2 -0.63 -6.82 17.09
N VAL A 3 -1.88 -7.22 16.87
CA VAL A 3 -2.22 -8.37 16.02
C VAL A 3 -2.38 -8.02 14.54
N SER A 4 -2.37 -6.72 14.20
CA SER A 4 -2.59 -6.23 12.85
C SER A 4 -1.81 -4.94 12.54
N ALA A 5 -1.60 -4.69 11.25
CA ALA A 5 -1.04 -3.43 10.77
C ALA A 5 -1.93 -2.22 11.12
N THR A 6 -3.25 -2.40 11.08
CA THR A 6 -4.22 -1.35 11.42
C THR A 6 -4.10 -0.91 12.88
N ASP A 7 -3.94 -1.87 13.80
CA ASP A 7 -3.72 -1.57 15.22
C ASP A 7 -2.38 -0.85 15.44
N CYS A 8 -1.34 -1.22 14.68
CA CYS A 8 -0.05 -0.54 14.72
C CYS A 8 -0.16 0.91 14.22
N ASN A 9 -0.93 1.14 13.15
CA ASN A 9 -1.24 2.48 12.66
C ASN A 9 -1.98 3.32 13.72
N ALA A 10 -3.09 2.79 14.25
CA ALA A 10 -3.89 3.47 15.26
C ALA A 10 -3.07 3.81 16.52
N LYS A 11 -2.09 2.96 16.87
CA LYS A 11 -1.14 3.27 17.94
C LYS A 11 -0.23 4.45 17.56
N CYS A 12 0.30 4.48 16.35
CA CYS A 12 1.13 5.58 15.86
C CYS A 12 0.37 6.91 15.75
N GLU A 13 -0.93 6.88 15.41
CA GLU A 13 -1.79 8.06 15.37
C GLU A 13 -1.95 8.70 16.76
N ARG A 14 -2.12 7.87 17.80
CA ARG A 14 -2.22 8.33 19.21
C ARG A 14 -0.91 8.83 19.79
N GLU A 15 0.23 8.35 19.27
CA GLU A 15 1.56 8.73 19.75
C GLU A 15 2.02 10.02 19.06
N SER A 16 2.07 11.11 19.83
CA SER A 16 2.42 12.45 19.33
C SER A 16 3.76 12.45 18.57
N ASN A 17 4.75 11.72 19.08
CA ASN A 17 6.09 11.60 18.50
C ASN A 17 6.23 10.58 17.36
N CYS A 18 5.17 9.84 16.99
CA CYS A 18 5.26 8.84 15.93
C CYS A 18 5.04 9.46 14.55
N GLY A 19 6.03 9.39 13.67
CA GLY A 19 5.93 9.87 12.29
C GLY A 19 5.81 8.75 11.25
N ALA A 20 6.17 7.52 11.61
CA ALA A 20 6.01 6.35 10.78
C ALA A 20 5.95 5.09 11.65
N TRP A 21 5.35 4.04 11.13
CA TRP A 21 5.23 2.76 11.82
C TRP A 21 5.58 1.59 10.91
N THR A 22 5.95 0.46 11.51
CA THR A 22 6.20 -0.81 10.81
C THR A 22 5.72 -1.96 11.67
N TRP A 23 4.96 -2.88 11.08
CA TRP A 23 4.42 -4.06 11.72
C TRP A 23 4.90 -5.33 11.01
N GLY A 24 5.42 -6.30 11.77
CA GLY A 24 5.84 -7.57 11.19
C GLY A 24 4.66 -8.52 10.98
N LYS A 25 4.26 -8.64 9.72
CA LYS A 25 3.16 -9.51 9.24
C LYS A 25 3.53 -11.00 9.28
N SER A 26 4.80 -11.32 9.06
CA SER A 26 5.26 -12.71 9.01
C SER A 26 5.46 -13.30 10.40
N ARG A 27 4.62 -14.27 10.76
CA ARG A 27 4.64 -14.98 12.06
C ARG A 27 5.87 -15.89 12.29
N HIS A 28 6.68 -16.13 11.26
CA HIS A 28 7.85 -17.04 11.29
C HIS A 28 9.20 -16.32 11.26
N LYS A 29 9.24 -14.99 11.49
CA LYS A 29 10.50 -14.23 11.55
C LYS A 29 10.75 -13.82 13.01
N PRO A 30 11.74 -14.43 13.70
CA PRO A 30 12.03 -14.11 15.09
C PRO A 30 12.34 -12.61 15.22
N GLY A 31 11.72 -11.96 16.21
CA GLY A 31 11.87 -10.52 16.47
C GLY A 31 11.03 -9.60 15.58
N LEU A 32 10.25 -10.12 14.63
CA LEU A 32 9.34 -9.34 13.78
C LEU A 32 7.87 -9.73 13.95
N SER A 33 7.57 -10.99 14.26
CA SER A 33 6.21 -11.49 14.45
C SER A 33 5.44 -10.65 15.48
N ASP A 34 4.36 -9.97 15.03
CA ASP A 34 3.44 -9.20 15.88
C ASP A 34 4.07 -8.02 16.64
N VAL A 35 5.25 -7.59 16.19
CA VAL A 35 5.95 -6.44 16.73
C VAL A 35 5.54 -5.20 15.94
N CYS A 36 5.19 -4.14 16.67
CA CYS A 36 4.90 -2.82 16.12
C CYS A 36 6.04 -1.86 16.48
N PHE A 37 6.79 -1.46 15.46
CA PHE A 37 7.89 -0.50 15.56
C PHE A 37 7.36 0.89 15.23
N LEU A 38 7.38 1.78 16.22
CA LEU A 38 7.04 3.19 16.05
C LEU A 38 8.32 3.98 15.87
N LYS A 39 8.35 4.83 14.84
CA LYS A 39 9.51 5.63 14.46
C LYS A 39 9.14 7.10 14.59
N LYS A 40 10.01 7.88 15.23
CA LYS A 40 9.94 9.33 15.19
C LYS A 40 10.46 9.81 13.84
N LEU A 41 9.71 10.69 13.19
CA LEU A 41 10.21 11.51 12.08
C LEU A 41 10.23 12.93 12.59
N MET A 42 11.31 13.64 12.30
CA MET A 42 11.34 15.10 12.47
C MET A 42 10.47 15.77 11.39
N ASP A 43 10.07 17.03 11.62
CA ASP A 43 9.12 17.75 10.76
C ASP A 43 9.57 17.83 9.28
N ASP A 44 10.88 17.92 9.05
CA ASP A 44 11.49 17.98 7.72
C ASP A 44 12.07 16.63 7.23
N GLU A 45 11.93 15.56 8.02
CA GLU A 45 12.48 14.25 7.68
C GLU A 45 11.47 13.41 6.89
N LYS A 46 11.83 13.06 5.65
CA LYS A 46 11.03 12.15 4.83
C LYS A 46 11.44 10.70 5.13
N PRO A 47 10.48 9.78 5.37
CA PRO A 47 10.83 8.39 5.63
C PRO A 47 11.39 7.75 4.37
N LYS A 48 12.57 7.15 4.50
CA LYS A 48 13.17 6.35 3.43
C LYS A 48 12.41 5.04 3.29
N LYS A 49 11.82 4.82 2.12
CA LYS A 49 11.06 3.60 1.82
C LYS A 49 12.01 2.48 1.42
N HIS A 50 11.81 1.32 2.05
CA HIS A 50 12.51 0.09 1.71
C HIS A 50 11.47 -1.02 1.54
N HIS A 51 11.58 -1.79 0.45
CA HIS A 51 10.78 -2.98 0.27
C HIS A 51 11.40 -4.12 1.07
N GLN A 52 10.59 -4.73 1.95
CA GLN A 52 11.01 -5.88 2.72
C GLN A 52 9.81 -6.82 2.88
N GLU A 53 10.00 -8.08 2.51
CA GLU A 53 8.95 -9.08 2.63
C GLU A 53 8.66 -9.38 4.10
N GLY A 54 7.37 -9.59 4.41
CA GLY A 54 6.93 -9.96 5.75
C GLY A 54 6.77 -8.81 6.74
N VAL A 55 6.92 -7.56 6.30
CA VAL A 55 6.59 -6.35 7.09
C VAL A 55 5.61 -5.47 6.32
N VAL A 56 4.80 -4.71 7.06
CA VAL A 56 3.92 -3.67 6.53
C VAL A 56 4.30 -2.38 7.22
N SER A 57 4.55 -1.32 6.45
CA SER A 57 4.93 -0.01 6.97
C SER A 57 4.03 1.09 6.45
N GLY A 58 3.93 2.18 7.20
CA GLY A 58 3.07 3.30 6.86
C GLY A 58 3.42 4.58 7.61
N ILE A 59 2.76 5.66 7.20
CA ILE A 59 2.75 6.96 7.88
C ILE A 59 1.35 7.10 8.48
N PRO A 60 1.21 7.52 9.75
CA PRO A 60 -0.10 7.70 10.36
C PRO A 60 -0.90 8.80 9.67
N CYS A 61 -2.22 8.61 9.59
CA CYS A 61 -3.15 9.64 9.12
C CYS A 61 -3.35 10.66 10.25
N LYS A 62 -2.29 11.41 10.58
CA LYS A 62 -2.43 12.58 11.44
C LYS A 62 -3.05 13.67 10.60
N ASP A 63 -4.11 14.30 11.10
CA ASP A 63 -4.63 15.56 10.59
C ASP A 63 -3.51 16.61 10.65
N ARG A 64 -2.63 16.59 9.64
CA ARG A 64 -1.90 17.80 9.29
C ARG A 64 -2.95 18.69 8.66
N PRO A 65 -3.20 19.91 9.17
CA PRO A 65 -3.82 20.92 8.34
C PRO A 65 -2.98 20.94 7.05
N ALA A 66 -3.67 20.78 5.91
CA ALA A 66 -3.05 20.62 4.61
C ALA A 66 -1.84 21.56 4.49
N SER A 67 -0.68 20.98 4.17
CA SER A 67 0.51 21.65 3.65
C SER A 67 0.47 23.17 3.79
N THR A 68 1.06 23.73 4.85
CA THR A 68 1.60 25.08 4.73
C THR A 68 2.61 25.04 3.60
N THR A 69 2.18 25.66 2.53
CA THR A 69 2.77 25.81 1.22
C THR A 69 4.21 26.32 1.32
N LYS A 70 5.17 25.58 0.78
CA LYS A 70 6.30 26.15 0.04
C LYS A 70 6.26 25.61 -1.39
N ALA A 71 5.22 26.03 -2.10
CA ALA A 71 5.20 26.16 -3.53
C ALA A 71 4.50 27.51 -3.75
N GLU A 72 5.31 28.55 -3.88
CA GLU A 72 4.89 29.85 -4.34
C GLU A 72 4.27 29.69 -5.73
N ALA A 73 2.95 29.91 -5.80
CA ALA A 73 2.24 30.30 -7.00
C ALA A 73 0.91 30.93 -6.55
N GLU A 74 0.82 32.23 -6.77
CA GLU A 74 -0.28 33.15 -6.53
C GLU A 74 -1.56 32.65 -7.21
N ALA A 75 -2.75 32.68 -6.58
CA ALA A 75 -3.73 33.77 -6.53
C ALA A 75 -5.15 33.11 -6.41
N PRO A 76 -6.28 33.84 -6.34
CA PRO A 76 -6.99 34.05 -5.08
C PRO A 76 -8.41 33.44 -5.03
N ASN A 77 -8.79 33.02 -3.81
CA ASN A 77 -10.15 32.93 -3.23
C ASN A 77 -11.41 33.03 -4.12
N GLU A 78 -12.19 31.94 -4.15
CA GLU A 78 -13.66 32.02 -4.04
C GLU A 78 -14.26 30.73 -3.43
N PRO A 79 -15.34 30.81 -2.61
CA PRO A 79 -15.88 29.68 -1.85
C PRO A 79 -16.98 28.99 -2.66
N SER A 80 -16.84 27.69 -2.91
CA SER A 80 -17.91 26.92 -3.56
C SER A 80 -18.11 25.57 -2.89
N THR A 81 -19.15 25.55 -2.07
CA THR A 81 -20.12 24.47 -1.86
C THR A 81 -19.78 23.07 -2.38
N LYS A 82 -19.84 22.12 -1.44
CA LYS A 82 -20.29 20.72 -1.59
C LYS A 82 -20.23 20.14 -3.01
N ALA A 83 -19.24 19.31 -3.28
CA ALA A 83 -19.38 18.23 -4.24
C ALA A 83 -18.69 16.96 -3.68
N VAL A 84 -19.51 16.04 -3.21
CA VAL A 84 -19.15 14.64 -3.05
C VAL A 84 -18.85 14.12 -4.46
N SER A 85 -17.57 14.05 -4.82
CA SER A 85 -17.13 13.40 -6.05
C SER A 85 -17.03 11.90 -5.80
N THR A 86 -18.14 11.21 -6.02
CA THR A 86 -18.19 9.74 -6.12
C THR A 86 -17.58 9.32 -7.45
N THR A 87 -16.25 9.35 -7.55
CA THR A 87 -15.53 8.79 -8.68
C THR A 87 -15.56 7.26 -8.56
N THR A 88 -16.61 6.66 -9.11
CA THR A 88 -16.73 5.21 -9.30
C THR A 88 -15.73 4.79 -10.37
N THR A 89 -14.49 4.53 -9.96
CA THR A 89 -13.48 3.89 -10.80
C THR A 89 -13.96 2.46 -11.07
N LYS A 90 -14.59 2.24 -12.23
CA LYS A 90 -14.94 0.89 -12.69
C LYS A 90 -13.65 0.08 -12.85
N TRP A 91 -13.43 -0.86 -11.95
CA TRP A 91 -12.37 -1.86 -12.08
C TRP A 91 -12.67 -2.74 -13.29
N ARG A 92 -11.86 -2.61 -14.35
CA ARG A 92 -11.84 -3.59 -15.46
C ARG A 92 -11.02 -4.80 -14.98
N PRO A 93 -11.59 -6.01 -14.93
CA PRO A 93 -10.79 -7.21 -14.70
C PRO A 93 -9.85 -7.45 -15.90
N PRO A 94 -8.67 -8.05 -15.68
CA PRO A 94 -7.79 -8.47 -16.77
C PRO A 94 -8.50 -9.57 -17.59
N THR A 95 -8.61 -9.34 -18.90
CA THR A 95 -9.14 -10.32 -19.85
C THR A 95 -8.23 -11.54 -19.89
N ARG A 96 -8.80 -12.71 -19.56
CA ARG A 96 -8.14 -14.01 -19.59
C ARG A 96 -7.86 -14.37 -21.05
N THR A 97 -6.64 -14.09 -21.53
CA THR A 97 -6.18 -14.56 -22.85
C THR A 97 -6.14 -16.08 -22.81
N THR A 98 -7.13 -16.71 -23.45
CA THR A 98 -7.16 -18.17 -23.58
C THR A 98 -6.30 -18.51 -24.79
N THR A 99 -5.01 -18.76 -24.56
CA THR A 99 -4.13 -19.29 -25.60
C THR A 99 -4.62 -20.69 -25.95
N VAL A 100 -5.25 -20.83 -27.11
CA VAL A 100 -5.59 -22.13 -27.69
C VAL A 100 -4.27 -22.76 -28.13
N THR A 101 -3.67 -23.57 -27.26
CA THR A 101 -2.56 -24.45 -27.64
C THR A 101 -3.12 -25.58 -28.49
N THR A 102 -2.98 -25.45 -29.80
CA THR A 102 -3.22 -26.53 -30.76
C THR A 102 -2.37 -27.74 -30.35
N ARG A 103 -3.01 -28.80 -29.85
CA ARG A 103 -2.36 -30.11 -29.68
C ARG A 103 -2.00 -30.64 -31.06
N ALA A 104 -0.70 -30.77 -31.34
CA ALA A 104 -0.23 -31.59 -32.44
C ALA A 104 -0.67 -33.05 -32.20
N GLN A 105 -1.55 -33.57 -33.05
CA GLN A 105 -1.90 -34.99 -33.08
C GLN A 105 -0.72 -35.76 -33.67
N VAL A 106 -0.09 -36.60 -32.86
CA VAL A 106 0.84 -37.64 -33.33
C VAL A 106 0.00 -38.73 -33.98
N HIS A 107 0.21 -38.94 -35.29
CA HIS A 107 -0.36 -40.06 -36.04
C HIS A 107 0.31 -41.36 -35.58
N PRO A 108 -0.42 -42.45 -35.28
CA PRO A 108 0.19 -43.75 -35.15
C PRO A 108 0.65 -44.25 -36.53
N ASN A 109 1.93 -44.58 -36.61
CA ASN A 109 2.56 -45.18 -37.78
C ASN A 109 1.99 -46.60 -37.95
N ALA A 110 1.21 -46.81 -39.00
CA ALA A 110 0.78 -48.13 -39.42
C ALA A 110 1.93 -48.78 -40.20
N ASN A 111 2.45 -49.88 -39.68
CA ASN A 111 3.43 -50.72 -40.37
C ASN A 111 2.69 -51.84 -41.12
N PRO A 112 2.82 -51.96 -42.46
CA PRO A 112 2.46 -53.16 -43.19
C PRO A 112 3.74 -53.94 -43.54
N GLY A 113 3.92 -55.11 -42.95
CA GLY A 113 5.04 -56.01 -43.25
C GLY A 113 5.09 -57.20 -42.32
#